data_AF-D0DSC4-F1
#
_entry.id   AF-D0DSC4-F1
#
_cell.length_a   1.000
_cell.length_b   1.000
_cell.length_c   1.000
_cell.angle_alpha   90.00
_cell.angle_beta   90.00
_cell.angle_gamma   90.00
#
_symmetry.space_group_name_H-M   'P 1'
#
loop_
_entity.id
_entity.type
_entity.pdbx_description
1 polymer ?
#
loop_
_entity_poly.entity_id
_entity_poly.type
_entity_poly.pdbx_seq_one_letter_code
_entity_poly.pdbx_strand_id
1 'polypeptide(L)'
;MFYQNYDEVHGEDRWGMVGKVGDPFREDCLLAAPCYKCHRQPLVIAERNWEATNNDDSQQYQILVACTHCGAVDEFTVNQGREGVLSQLKHSHQRVSVNDVKAESQEGGK
;
A
#
# COMPACT_ATOMS: atom_id res chain seq x y z
N MET A 1 16.49 -29.50 -18.99
CA MET A 1 16.91 -28.87 -17.73
C MET A 1 17.36 -27.45 -18.07
N PHE A 2 16.48 -26.46 -17.91
CA PHE A 2 16.85 -25.06 -18.00
C PHE A 2 16.34 -24.41 -16.73
N TYR A 3 17.27 -24.12 -15.81
CA TYR A 3 17.02 -23.30 -14.63
C TYR A 3 16.82 -21.87 -15.12
N GLN A 4 15.60 -21.36 -15.09
CA GLN A 4 15.41 -19.91 -15.08
C GLN A 4 15.79 -19.45 -13.68
N ASN A 5 17.04 -19.02 -13.56
CA ASN A 5 17.45 -18.08 -12.52
C ASN A 5 16.43 -16.94 -12.59
N TYR A 6 15.64 -16.78 -11.53
CA TYR A 6 15.05 -15.49 -11.23
C TYR A 6 16.24 -14.59 -10.96
N ASP A 7 16.76 -13.97 -12.02
CA ASP A 7 17.71 -12.88 -11.94
C ASP A 7 17.15 -11.95 -10.86
N GLU A 8 17.98 -11.73 -9.85
CA GLU A 8 17.87 -10.75 -8.80
C GLU A 8 17.71 -9.37 -9.46
N VAL A 9 16.52 -9.09 -9.98
CA VAL A 9 16.01 -7.74 -10.12
C VAL A 9 15.74 -7.31 -8.69
N HIS A 10 16.83 -6.98 -7.99
CA HIS A 10 16.82 -5.93 -7.00
C HIS A 10 16.09 -4.78 -7.69
N GLY A 11 14.81 -4.64 -7.38
CA GLY A 11 14.02 -3.51 -7.80
C GLY A 11 14.69 -2.29 -7.20
N GLU A 12 15.70 -1.77 -7.88
CA GLU A 12 16.03 -0.37 -7.85
C GLU A 12 14.71 0.31 -8.18
N ASP A 13 14.07 0.75 -7.09
CA ASP A 13 12.81 1.44 -7.08
C ASP A 13 12.87 2.54 -8.14
N ARG A 14 12.26 2.27 -9.29
CA ARG A 14 12.27 3.11 -10.50
C ARG A 14 11.69 4.50 -10.23
N TRP A 15 11.20 4.74 -9.01
CA TRP A 15 10.40 5.86 -8.57
C TRP A 15 10.97 6.58 -7.33
N GLY A 16 12.15 6.18 -6.84
CA GLY A 16 13.01 7.03 -6.01
C GLY A 16 12.73 7.05 -4.50
N MET A 17 12.32 5.95 -3.88
CA MET A 17 12.22 5.85 -2.42
C MET A 17 13.06 4.70 -1.82
N VAL A 18 14.29 4.54 -2.31
CA VAL A 18 15.36 3.93 -1.50
C VAL A 18 15.75 4.94 -0.41
N GLY A 19 15.42 4.63 0.86
CA GLY A 19 16.18 5.18 2.00
C GLY A 19 15.44 5.99 3.07
N LYS A 20 14.14 6.23 3.00
CA LYS A 20 13.38 6.69 4.19
C LYS A 20 12.79 5.48 4.91
N VAL A 21 13.44 5.07 5.99
CA VAL A 21 12.87 4.16 7.00
C VAL A 21 11.49 4.72 7.39
N GLY A 22 10.40 3.99 7.09
CA GLY A 22 9.07 4.30 7.63
C GLY A 22 7.90 4.54 6.66
N ASP A 23 7.94 4.17 5.37
CA ASP A 23 6.71 4.18 4.54
C ASP A 23 5.82 2.96 4.89
N PRO A 24 4.61 3.17 5.44
CA PRO A 24 3.80 2.09 5.99
C PRO A 24 2.88 1.46 4.94
N PHE A 25 2.67 2.09 3.77
CA PHE A 25 1.74 1.64 2.74
C PHE A 25 2.46 0.89 1.61
N ARG A 26 3.11 -0.22 1.96
CA ARG A 26 3.82 -1.09 1.02
C ARG A 26 2.88 -2.16 0.46
N GLU A 27 3.20 -2.69 -0.72
CA GLU A 27 2.51 -3.86 -1.27
C GLU A 27 2.54 -5.02 -0.28
N ASP A 28 1.50 -5.86 -0.31
CA ASP A 28 1.25 -7.00 0.59
C ASP A 28 1.02 -6.65 2.08
N CYS A 29 1.12 -5.38 2.48
CA CYS A 29 0.74 -4.97 3.84
C CYS A 29 -0.77 -5.07 4.07
N LEU A 30 -1.14 -5.45 5.30
CA LEU A 30 -2.54 -5.59 5.70
C LEU A 30 -3.04 -4.30 6.35
N LEU A 31 -4.21 -3.84 5.94
CA LEU A 31 -4.94 -2.73 6.53
C LEU A 31 -6.09 -3.25 7.39
N ALA A 32 -6.17 -2.77 8.64
CA ALA A 32 -7.25 -3.01 9.59
C ALA A 32 -8.56 -2.25 9.21
N ALA A 33 -8.83 -2.13 7.92
CA ALA A 33 -10.04 -1.54 7.37
C ALA A 33 -11.02 -2.65 6.89
N PRO A 34 -12.33 -2.52 7.14
CA PRO A 34 -13.36 -3.40 6.62
C PRO A 34 -13.58 -3.16 5.12
N CYS A 35 -13.82 -4.26 4.39
CA CYS A 35 -14.28 -4.18 3.01
C CYS A 35 -15.65 -3.51 2.90
N TYR A 36 -15.83 -2.58 1.95
CA TYR A 36 -17.11 -1.92 1.71
C TYR A 36 -18.25 -2.88 1.31
N LYS A 37 -17.90 -4.04 0.72
CA LYS A 37 -18.87 -5.01 0.18
C LYS A 37 -19.27 -6.10 1.17
N CYS A 38 -18.30 -6.74 1.82
CA CYS A 38 -18.57 -7.88 2.72
C CYS A 38 -18.30 -7.57 4.20
N HIS A 39 -17.85 -6.35 4.51
CA HIS A 39 -17.55 -5.85 5.87
C HIS A 39 -16.52 -6.68 6.66
N ARG A 40 -15.79 -7.58 5.98
CA ARG A 40 -14.71 -8.37 6.58
C ARG A 40 -13.38 -7.62 6.50
N GLN A 41 -12.51 -7.91 7.46
CA GLN A 41 -11.14 -7.43 7.55
C GLN A 41 -10.15 -8.61 7.45
N PRO A 42 -8.87 -8.36 7.15
CA PRO A 42 -8.28 -7.09 6.70
C PRO A 42 -8.45 -6.87 5.18
N LEU A 43 -8.17 -5.65 4.72
CA LEU A 43 -7.83 -5.39 3.31
C LEU A 43 -6.32 -5.59 3.14
N VAL A 44 -5.86 -6.02 1.96
CA VAL A 44 -4.44 -6.09 1.61
C VAL A 44 -4.11 -4.97 0.62
N ILE A 45 -2.95 -4.33 0.75
CA ILE A 45 -2.45 -3.40 -0.25
C ILE A 45 -1.99 -4.23 -1.44
N ALA A 46 -2.75 -4.15 -2.53
CA ALA A 46 -2.51 -4.93 -3.73
C ALA A 46 -1.49 -4.26 -4.65
N GLU A 47 -1.58 -2.93 -4.81
CA GLU A 47 -0.71 -2.18 -5.71
C GLU A 47 -0.47 -0.77 -5.15
N ARG A 48 0.68 -0.21 -5.51
CA ARG A 48 1.08 1.16 -5.18
C ARG A 48 1.59 1.87 -6.43
N ASN A 49 0.81 2.82 -6.92
CA ASN A 49 1.10 3.55 -8.15
C ASN A 49 1.50 4.98 -7.84
N TRP A 50 2.59 5.46 -8.43
CA TRP A 50 2.93 6.88 -8.42
C TRP A 50 2.00 7.64 -9.36
N GLU A 51 1.39 8.72 -8.86
CA GLU A 51 0.43 9.53 -9.63
C GLU A 51 1.01 10.87 -10.06
N ALA A 52 1.68 11.57 -9.14
CA ALA A 52 2.18 12.91 -9.36
C ALA A 52 3.23 13.31 -8.32
N THR A 53 3.89 14.44 -8.55
CA THR A 53 4.69 15.14 -7.53
C THR A 53 3.94 16.43 -7.15
N ASN A 54 3.77 16.64 -5.86
CA ASN A 54 3.11 17.82 -5.30
C ASN A 54 4.02 19.04 -5.36
N ASN A 55 3.45 20.22 -5.09
CA ASN A 55 4.19 21.49 -5.05
C ASN A 55 5.21 21.57 -3.89
N ASP A 56 5.09 20.71 -2.88
CA ASP A 56 6.04 20.58 -1.77
C ASP A 56 7.09 19.49 -2.03
N ASP A 57 7.26 19.09 -3.29
CA ASP A 57 8.15 18.02 -3.77
C ASP A 57 7.84 16.62 -3.23
N SER A 58 6.74 16.45 -2.49
CA SER A 58 6.29 15.14 -2.03
C SER A 58 5.63 14.35 -3.17
N GLN A 59 5.88 13.04 -3.20
CA GLN A 59 5.30 12.15 -4.21
C GLN A 59 3.91 11.70 -3.78
N GLN A 60 2.92 11.91 -4.65
CA GLN A 60 1.55 11.43 -4.48
C GLN A 60 1.42 10.01 -5.03
N TYR A 61 0.76 9.15 -4.26
CA TYR A 61 0.57 7.74 -4.61
C TYR A 61 -0.91 7.34 -4.56
N GLN A 62 -1.36 6.56 -5.54
CA GLN A 62 -2.59 5.79 -5.47
C GLN A 62 -2.27 4.43 -4.85
N ILE A 63 -3.01 4.07 -3.80
CA ILE A 63 -2.92 2.77 -3.14
C ILE A 63 -4.18 1.98 -3.47
N LEU A 64 -4.01 0.85 -4.15
CA LEU A 64 -5.08 -0.10 -4.41
C LEU A 64 -5.10 -1.14 -3.30
N VAL A 65 -6.29 -1.39 -2.76
CA VAL A 65 -6.50 -2.37 -1.70
C VAL A 65 -7.53 -3.40 -2.12
N ALA A 66 -7.28 -4.66 -1.79
CA ALA A 66 -8.16 -5.77 -2.13
C ALA A 66 -8.69 -6.47 -0.88
N CYS A 67 -9.94 -6.91 -0.94
CA CYS A 67 -10.51 -7.78 0.08
C CYS A 67 -10.10 -9.23 -0.17
N THR A 68 -9.38 -9.82 0.78
CA THR A 68 -8.97 -11.23 0.73
C THR A 68 -10.12 -12.23 0.78
N HIS A 69 -11.34 -11.79 1.16
CA HIS A 69 -12.52 -12.66 1.28
C HIS A 69 -13.41 -12.66 0.04
N CYS A 70 -13.63 -11.50 -0.59
CA CYS A 70 -14.58 -11.35 -1.68
C CYS A 70 -14.00 -10.75 -2.97
N GLY A 71 -12.71 -10.42 -2.97
CA GLY A 71 -12.00 -9.86 -4.12
C GLY A 71 -12.43 -8.43 -4.48
N ALA A 72 -13.27 -7.78 -3.67
CA ALA A 72 -13.63 -6.38 -3.91
C ALA A 72 -12.40 -5.48 -3.73
N VAL A 73 -12.21 -4.55 -4.67
CA VAL A 73 -11.10 -3.60 -4.70
C VAL A 73 -11.61 -2.22 -4.28
N ASP A 74 -10.81 -1.52 -3.50
CA ASP A 74 -11.02 -0.12 -3.11
C ASP A 74 -9.69 0.63 -3.27
N GLU A 75 -9.71 1.96 -3.20
CA GLU A 75 -8.53 2.78 -3.44
C GLU A 75 -8.51 4.04 -2.58
N PHE A 76 -7.31 4.49 -2.20
CA PHE A 76 -7.09 5.78 -1.55
C PHE A 76 -5.76 6.40 -2.01
N THR A 77 -5.59 7.69 -1.75
CA THR A 77 -4.41 8.47 -2.12
C THR A 77 -3.56 8.78 -0.89
N VAL A 78 -2.26 8.54 -1.00
CA VAL A 78 -1.23 8.99 -0.05
C VAL A 78 -0.58 10.26 -0.59
N ASN A 79 -0.30 11.21 0.30
CA ASN A 79 0.20 12.56 0.00
C ASN A 79 -0.71 13.32 -0.98
N GLN A 80 -2.01 13.36 -0.71
CA GLN A 80 -2.97 14.06 -1.57
C GLN A 80 -2.74 15.58 -1.52
N GLY A 81 -2.07 16.13 -2.53
CA GLY A 81 -1.75 17.56 -2.65
C GLY A 81 -0.66 18.09 -1.70
N ARG A 82 -0.26 17.32 -0.68
CA ARG A 82 0.79 17.64 0.29
C ARG A 82 1.27 16.40 1.03
N GLU A 83 2.52 16.40 1.51
CA GLU A 83 3.08 15.33 2.36
C GLU A 83 2.19 15.06 3.59
N GLY A 84 1.95 13.78 3.88
CA GLY A 84 1.22 13.30 5.06
C GLY A 84 -0.30 13.35 4.95
N VAL A 85 -0.86 13.84 3.84
CA VAL A 85 -2.31 13.89 3.63
C VAL A 85 -2.80 12.58 3.02
N LEU A 86 -3.66 11.85 3.73
CA LEU A 86 -4.31 10.64 3.25
C LEU A 86 -5.76 10.92 2.87
N SER A 87 -6.20 10.45 1.70
CA SER A 87 -7.61 10.50 1.31
C SER A 87 -8.42 9.42 2.03
N GLN A 88 -9.75 9.52 1.94
CA GLN A 88 -10.63 8.40 2.25
C GLN A 88 -10.55 7.34 1.14
N LEU A 89 -10.89 6.11 1.51
CA LEU A 89 -11.20 5.05 0.55
C LEU A 89 -12.39 5.47 -0.33
N LYS A 90 -12.25 5.27 -1.63
CA LYS A 90 -13.22 5.75 -2.63
C LYS A 90 -14.60 5.13 -2.47
N HIS A 91 -14.67 3.84 -2.15
CA HIS A 91 -15.95 3.13 -2.05
C HIS A 91 -16.47 3.05 -0.61
N SER A 92 -15.62 2.72 0.36
CA SER A 92 -16.07 2.67 1.77
C SER A 92 -16.26 4.05 2.40
N HIS A 93 -15.68 5.11 1.83
CA HIS A 93 -15.55 6.44 2.43
C HIS A 93 -14.86 6.45 3.81
N GLN A 94 -14.20 5.34 4.18
CA GLN A 94 -13.47 5.25 5.42
C GLN A 94 -12.13 5.97 5.31
N ARG A 95 -11.75 6.67 6.38
CA ARG A 95 -10.42 7.26 6.49
C ARG A 95 -9.41 6.19 6.90
N VAL A 96 -8.34 6.05 6.13
CA VAL A 96 -7.19 5.19 6.44
C VAL A 96 -6.13 6.02 7.15
N SER A 97 -5.46 5.43 8.12
CA SER A 97 -4.33 6.00 8.83
C SER A 97 -3.16 5.02 8.86
N VAL A 98 -1.96 5.54 9.14
CA VAL A 98 -0.76 4.72 9.32
C VAL A 98 -0.94 3.67 10.42
N ASN A 99 -1.74 3.96 11.44
CA ASN A 99 -2.02 3.01 12.53
C ASN A 99 -2.90 1.82 12.10
N ASP A 100 -3.57 1.93 10.94
CA ASP A 100 -4.35 0.82 10.40
C ASP A 100 -3.49 -0.20 9.68
N VAL A 101 -2.24 0.14 9.35
CA VAL A 101 -1.28 -0.81 8.78
C VAL A 101 -0.86 -1.77 9.89
N LYS A 102 -1.22 -3.04 9.72
CA LYS A 102 -0.73 -4.10 10.60
C LYS A 102 0.72 -4.35 10.24
N ALA A 103 1.62 -4.11 11.18
CA ALA A 103 2.99 -4.58 11.08
C ALA A 103 2.93 -6.10 10.85
N GLU A 104 3.60 -6.58 9.81
CA GLU A 104 3.84 -8.01 9.67
C GLU A 104 4.50 -8.47 10.96
N SER A 105 3.83 -9.36 11.70
CA SER A 105 4.51 -10.11 12.74
C SER A 105 5.69 -10.79 12.07
N GLN A 106 6.91 -10.33 12.37
CA GLN A 106 8.12 -11.10 12.14
C GLN A 106 8.04 -12.36 13.02
N GLU A 107 7.27 -13.35 12.59
CA GLU A 107 7.41 -14.72 13.10
C GLU A 107 8.41 -15.45 12.20
N GLY A 108 9.66 -15.53 12.69
CA GLY A 108 10.73 -16.34 12.11
C GLY A 108 12.10 -15.72 12.38
N GLY A 109 12.98 -16.28 13.20
CA GLY A 109 13.00 -17.61 13.79
C GLY A 109 14.04 -17.70 14.91
N LYS A 110 13.98 -18.86 15.57
CA LYS A 110 14.80 -19.35 16.68
C LYS A 110 16.27 -18.96 16.68
#